data_AF-U4UJI5-F1
#
_entry.id   AF-U4UJI5-F1
#
_cell.length_a   1.000
_cell.length_b   1.000
_cell.length_c   1.000
_cell.angle_alpha   90.00
_cell.angle_beta   90.00
_cell.angle_gamma   90.00
#
_symmetry.space_group_name_H-M   'P 1'
#
loop_
_entity.id
_entity.type
_entity.pdbx_description
1 polymer ?
#
loop_
_entity_poly.entity_id
_entity_poly.type
_entity_poly.pdbx_seq_one_letter_code
_entity_poly.pdbx_strand_id
1 'polypeptide(L)'
;MSVFSKVKGFLSRHRNKFLIGGALVAGSVFLTRYAQTRLRQWHEKEAMEFIERNRKQAHFESINRTCNQTIVNLSASLLESIYHTVSSEETIEILKKHPENKIEMWNTLKVQVFTRAGCVIYSLVMLVLTLKVQLNIVGGYLYKDPTSVPADMQEKYLSLCQHFLNTGVARLAKVMEFEVNKLVQKIDLKKMMKLSDFEAIFWSLQSSLDANAANPVNHLREYIFKNDPPNSDDVYSNMVIITKYV
;
A
#
# COMPACT_ATOMS: atom_id res chain seq x y z
N MET A 1 72.32 54.10 -17.70
CA MET A 1 71.20 53.68 -18.58
C MET A 1 70.37 52.64 -17.85
N SER A 2 69.18 53.03 -17.39
CA SER A 2 68.33 52.18 -16.53
C SER A 2 67.86 50.92 -17.26
N VAL A 3 67.98 49.77 -16.62
CA VAL A 3 67.55 48.44 -17.10
C VAL A 3 66.11 48.46 -17.63
N PHE A 4 65.28 49.36 -17.10
CA PHE A 4 63.91 49.62 -17.53
C PHE A 4 63.76 50.05 -19.00
N SER A 5 64.71 50.81 -19.56
CA SER A 5 64.60 51.27 -20.96
C SER A 5 64.90 50.14 -21.95
N LYS A 6 65.82 49.23 -21.60
CA LYS A 6 66.13 48.03 -22.41
C LYS A 6 64.99 47.02 -22.39
N VAL A 7 64.37 46.81 -21.22
CA VAL A 7 63.16 45.97 -21.08
C VAL A 7 61.98 46.57 -21.85
N LYS A 8 61.75 47.89 -21.75
CA LYS A 8 60.69 48.59 -22.50
C LYS A 8 60.89 48.52 -24.02
N GLY A 9 62.12 48.65 -24.49
CA GLY A 9 62.47 48.53 -25.92
C GLY A 9 62.35 47.09 -26.46
N PHE A 10 62.66 46.08 -25.65
CA PHE A 10 62.49 44.67 -26.03
C PHE A 10 61.01 44.26 -26.07
N LEU A 11 60.22 44.69 -25.07
CA LEU A 11 58.77 44.51 -25.05
C LEU A 11 58.09 45.23 -26.21
N SER A 12 58.53 46.43 -26.61
CA SER A 12 57.93 47.15 -27.74
C SER A 12 58.21 46.49 -29.09
N ARG A 13 59.36 45.81 -29.24
CA ARG A 13 59.76 45.13 -30.48
C ARG A 13 59.08 43.77 -30.70
N HIS A 14 58.57 43.14 -29.64
CA HIS A 14 57.90 41.84 -29.68
C HIS A 14 56.45 41.86 -29.17
N ARG A 15 55.80 43.04 -29.12
CA ARG A 15 54.43 43.22 -28.59
C ARG A 15 53.42 42.19 -29.11
N ASN A 16 53.45 41.90 -30.41
CA ASN A 16 52.50 40.95 -31.02
C ASN A 16 52.70 39.51 -30.51
N LYS A 17 53.95 39.09 -30.24
CA LYS A 17 54.25 37.75 -29.72
C LYS A 17 53.83 37.60 -28.26
N PHE A 18 54.04 38.63 -27.44
CA PHE A 18 53.57 38.65 -26.05
C PHE A 18 52.04 38.74 -25.94
N LEU A 19 51.39 39.48 -26.84
CA LEU A 19 49.92 39.54 -26.92
C LEU A 19 49.34 38.17 -27.29
N ILE A 20 49.86 37.52 -28.33
CA ILE A 20 49.39 36.20 -28.77
C ILE A 20 49.66 35.14 -27.69
N GLY A 21 50.87 35.12 -27.11
CA GLY A 21 51.22 34.18 -26.03
C GLY A 21 50.38 34.40 -24.77
N GLY A 22 50.17 35.65 -24.36
CA GLY A 22 49.33 36.00 -23.22
C GLY A 22 47.86 35.62 -23.44
N ALA A 23 47.33 35.86 -24.64
CA ALA A 23 45.96 35.49 -25.01
C ALA A 23 45.77 33.96 -24.99
N LEU A 24 46.74 33.19 -25.48
CA LEU A 24 46.70 31.72 -25.45
C LEU A 24 46.70 31.17 -24.02
N VAL A 25 47.57 31.67 -23.15
CA VAL A 25 47.65 31.24 -21.74
C VAL A 25 46.38 31.66 -20.98
N ALA A 26 45.91 32.89 -21.16
CA ALA A 26 44.69 33.34 -20.52
C ALA A 26 43.46 32.56 -21.00
N GLY A 27 43.37 32.30 -22.31
CA GLY A 27 42.31 31.50 -22.92
C GLY A 27 42.30 30.05 -22.44
N SER A 28 43.47 29.39 -22.33
CA SER A 28 43.55 28.01 -21.84
C SER A 28 43.20 27.89 -20.36
N VAL A 29 43.63 28.83 -19.52
CA VAL A 29 43.25 28.89 -18.10
C VAL A 29 41.75 29.14 -17.95
N PHE A 30 41.19 30.06 -18.72
CA PHE A 30 39.77 30.36 -18.70
C PHE A 30 38.93 29.15 -19.11
N LEU A 31 39.27 28.49 -20.23
CA LEU A 31 38.57 27.29 -20.70
C LEU A 31 38.69 26.12 -19.71
N THR A 32 39.86 25.91 -19.12
CA THR A 32 40.07 24.84 -18.12
C THR A 32 39.21 25.09 -16.88
N ARG A 33 39.18 26.32 -16.35
CA ARG A 33 38.33 26.68 -15.21
C ARG A 33 36.84 26.57 -15.54
N TYR A 34 36.44 26.97 -16.73
CA TYR A 34 35.05 26.83 -17.20
C TYR A 34 34.65 25.35 -17.31
N ALA A 35 35.49 24.52 -17.91
CA ALA A 35 35.27 23.08 -18.01
C ALA A 35 35.18 22.41 -16.63
N GLN A 36 36.11 22.73 -15.71
CA GLN A 36 36.08 22.21 -14.34
C GLN A 36 34.81 22.60 -13.59
N THR A 37 34.37 23.85 -13.73
CA THR A 37 33.14 24.35 -13.09
C THR A 37 31.92 23.67 -13.69
N ARG A 38 31.87 23.50 -15.02
CA ARG A 38 30.79 22.81 -15.73
C ARG A 38 30.68 21.34 -15.33
N LEU A 39 31.80 20.63 -15.29
CA LEU A 39 31.87 19.22 -14.84
C LEU A 39 31.42 19.07 -13.39
N ARG A 40 31.88 19.96 -12.50
CA ARG A 40 31.47 19.96 -11.10
C ARG A 40 29.96 20.16 -10.96
N GLN A 41 29.37 21.11 -11.68
CA GLN A 41 27.93 21.33 -11.67
C GLN A 41 27.14 20.11 -12.16
N TRP A 42 27.64 19.39 -13.18
CA TRP A 42 27.02 18.15 -13.65
C TRP A 42 27.07 17.04 -12.59
N HIS A 43 28.24 16.83 -11.97
CA HIS A 43 28.37 15.85 -10.89
C HIS A 43 27.53 16.21 -9.66
N GLU A 44 27.48 17.49 -9.28
CA GLU A 44 26.63 17.95 -8.18
C GLU A 44 25.15 17.73 -8.49
N LYS A 45 24.71 18.00 -9.73
CA LYS A 45 23.33 17.75 -10.16
C LYS A 45 22.98 16.26 -10.14
N GLU A 46 23.85 15.41 -10.71
CA GLU A 46 23.63 13.97 -10.72
C GLU A 46 23.64 13.38 -9.30
N ALA A 47 24.58 13.82 -8.45
CA ALA A 47 24.63 13.41 -7.06
C ALA A 47 23.37 13.83 -6.30
N MET A 48 22.85 15.04 -6.53
CA MET A 48 21.62 15.52 -5.92
C MET A 48 20.41 14.68 -6.36
N GLU A 49 20.26 14.43 -7.67
CA GLU A 49 19.19 13.57 -8.20
C GLU A 49 19.28 12.14 -7.64
N PHE A 50 20.49 11.59 -7.53
CA PHE A 50 20.72 10.28 -6.95
C PHE A 50 20.32 10.22 -5.48
N ILE A 51 20.70 11.23 -4.68
CA ILE A 51 20.32 11.34 -3.27
C ILE A 51 18.80 11.46 -3.13
N GLU A 52 18.13 12.27 -3.96
CA GLU A 52 16.68 12.43 -3.91
C GLU A 52 15.94 11.12 -4.25
N ARG A 53 16.37 10.42 -5.30
CA ARG A 53 15.81 9.11 -5.67
C ARG A 53 16.01 8.08 -4.57
N ASN A 54 17.21 8.01 -3.99
CA ASN A 54 17.48 7.10 -2.87
C ASN A 54 16.66 7.45 -1.63
N ARG A 55 16.49 8.74 -1.31
CA ARG A 55 15.64 9.19 -0.21
C ARG A 55 14.20 8.74 -0.41
N LYS A 56 13.66 8.91 -1.62
CA LYS A 56 12.30 8.47 -1.97
C LYS A 56 12.16 6.95 -1.85
N GLN A 57 13.12 6.21 -2.39
CA GLN A 57 13.11 4.74 -2.37
C GLN A 57 13.22 4.19 -0.95
N ALA A 58 14.15 4.71 -0.14
CA ALA A 58 14.32 4.30 1.25
C ALA A 58 13.07 4.59 2.09
N HIS A 59 12.42 5.74 1.86
CA HIS A 59 11.16 6.07 2.52
C HIS A 59 10.03 5.10 2.13
N PHE A 60 9.88 4.81 0.85
CA PHE A 60 8.89 3.85 0.35
C PHE A 60 9.13 2.43 0.86
N GLU A 61 10.38 1.98 0.91
CA GLU A 61 10.75 0.68 1.45
C GLU A 61 10.46 0.59 2.95
N SER A 62 10.76 1.66 3.71
CA SER A 62 10.40 1.76 5.12
C SER A 62 8.89 1.63 5.34
N ILE A 63 8.07 2.37 4.58
CA ILE A 63 6.61 2.29 4.64
C ILE A 63 6.12 0.86 4.34
N ASN A 64 6.67 0.22 3.30
CA ASN A 64 6.28 -1.14 2.94
C ASN A 64 6.63 -2.15 4.03
N ARG A 65 7.81 -2.03 4.63
CA ARG A 65 8.22 -2.89 5.75
C ARG A 65 7.27 -2.73 6.93
N THR A 66 6.96 -1.50 7.32
CA THR A 66 5.99 -1.20 8.38
C THR A 66 4.62 -1.78 8.05
N CYS A 67 4.14 -1.57 6.82
CA CYS A 67 2.86 -2.11 6.36
C CYS A 67 2.81 -3.63 6.39
N ASN A 68 3.85 -4.31 5.93
CA ASN A 68 3.90 -5.76 5.95
C ASN A 68 3.86 -6.30 7.39
N GLN A 69 4.58 -5.64 8.31
CA GLN A 69 4.51 -5.99 9.74
C GLN A 69 3.11 -5.78 10.31
N THR A 70 2.47 -4.64 10.00
CA THR A 70 1.11 -4.34 10.46
C THR A 70 0.10 -5.33 9.90
N ILE A 71 0.21 -5.73 8.63
CA ILE A 71 -0.64 -6.77 8.01
C ILE A 71 -0.54 -8.08 8.79
N VAL A 72 0.68 -8.55 9.07
CA VAL A 72 0.88 -9.81 9.81
C VAL A 72 0.25 -9.70 11.20
N ASN A 73 0.51 -8.61 11.93
CA ASN A 73 -0.03 -8.42 13.27
C ASN A 73 -1.57 -8.39 13.29
N LEU A 74 -2.19 -7.64 12.38
CA LEU A 74 -3.66 -7.53 12.32
C LEU A 74 -4.34 -8.73 11.68
N SER A 75 -3.63 -9.51 10.86
CA SER A 75 -4.17 -10.74 10.26
C SER A 75 -4.54 -11.79 11.32
N ALA A 76 -3.78 -11.88 12.41
CA ALA A 76 -4.09 -12.78 13.51
C ALA A 76 -5.43 -12.41 14.16
N SER A 77 -5.61 -11.13 14.53
CA SER A 77 -6.87 -10.62 15.09
C SER A 77 -8.03 -10.75 14.10
N LEU A 78 -7.78 -10.57 12.81
CA LEU A 78 -8.79 -10.76 11.78
C LEU A 78 -9.26 -12.22 11.71
N LEU A 79 -8.33 -13.18 11.69
CA LEU A 79 -8.65 -14.60 11.62
C LEU A 79 -9.41 -15.07 12.87
N GLU A 80 -9.06 -14.53 14.04
CA GLU A 80 -9.78 -14.77 15.29
C GLU A 80 -11.21 -14.20 15.23
N SER A 81 -11.38 -12.97 14.75
CA SER A 81 -12.71 -12.37 14.52
C SER A 81 -13.57 -13.20 13.57
N ILE A 82 -13.00 -13.68 12.45
CA ILE A 82 -13.69 -14.56 11.51
C ILE A 82 -14.07 -15.88 12.18
N TYR A 83 -13.19 -16.44 13.02
CA TYR A 83 -13.44 -17.69 13.72
C TYR A 83 -14.63 -17.60 14.66
N HIS A 84 -14.71 -16.52 15.44
CA HIS A 84 -15.84 -16.29 16.33
C HIS A 84 -17.13 -15.96 15.58
N THR A 85 -17.03 -15.24 14.46
CA THR A 85 -18.20 -14.85 13.66
C THR A 85 -18.81 -16.05 12.92
N VAL A 86 -17.97 -16.93 12.37
CA VAL A 86 -18.39 -18.11 11.60
C VAL A 86 -17.88 -19.36 12.31
N SER A 87 -18.39 -19.59 13.52
CA SER A 87 -17.97 -20.75 14.32
C SER A 87 -18.61 -22.03 13.81
N SER A 88 -17.76 -23.01 13.51
CA SER A 88 -18.16 -24.38 13.20
C SER A 88 -17.97 -25.33 14.39
N GLU A 89 -17.38 -24.87 15.49
CA GLU A 89 -17.03 -25.72 16.64
C GLU A 89 -18.26 -26.31 17.30
N GLU A 90 -19.26 -25.47 17.57
CA GLU A 90 -20.53 -25.91 18.19
C GLU A 90 -21.20 -27.00 17.34
N THR A 91 -21.26 -26.80 16.02
CA THR A 91 -21.82 -27.78 15.09
C THR A 91 -21.01 -29.09 15.09
N ILE A 92 -19.68 -29.01 15.15
CA ILE A 92 -18.80 -30.19 15.25
C ILE A 92 -19.01 -30.92 16.58
N GLU A 93 -19.14 -30.20 17.70
CA GLU A 93 -19.40 -30.79 19.01
C GLU A 93 -20.75 -31.50 19.08
N ILE A 94 -21.79 -30.88 18.51
CA ILE A 94 -23.11 -31.49 18.38
C ILE A 94 -23.00 -32.77 17.54
N LEU A 95 -22.32 -32.73 16.39
CA LEU A 95 -22.12 -33.90 15.54
C LEU A 95 -21.39 -35.06 16.23
N LYS A 96 -20.43 -34.78 17.12
CA LYS A 96 -19.72 -35.79 17.92
C LYS A 96 -20.63 -36.50 18.93
N LYS A 97 -21.71 -35.84 19.37
CA LYS A 97 -22.70 -36.40 20.32
C LYS A 97 -23.77 -37.27 19.65
N HIS A 98 -23.65 -37.55 18.35
CA HIS A 98 -24.60 -38.37 17.59
C HIS A 98 -26.05 -37.87 17.67
N PRO A 99 -26.34 -36.66 17.15
CA PRO A 99 -27.66 -36.07 17.23
C PRO A 99 -28.63 -36.79 16.27
N GLU A 100 -29.93 -36.76 16.58
CA GLU A 100 -30.97 -37.36 15.73
C GLU A 100 -31.03 -36.70 14.35
N ASN A 101 -30.81 -35.37 14.27
CA ASN A 101 -30.78 -34.59 13.03
C ASN A 101 -29.38 -34.53 12.38
N LYS A 102 -28.67 -35.65 12.34
CA LYS A 102 -27.29 -35.75 11.82
C LYS A 102 -27.11 -35.13 10.43
N ILE A 103 -28.00 -35.42 9.48
CA ILE A 103 -27.87 -34.95 8.08
C ILE A 103 -28.02 -33.43 7.98
N GLU A 104 -28.93 -32.85 8.76
CA GLU A 104 -29.13 -31.41 8.83
C GLU A 104 -27.86 -30.72 9.34
N MET A 105 -27.30 -31.22 10.45
CA MET A 105 -26.07 -30.69 11.05
C MET A 105 -24.86 -30.75 10.09
N TRP A 106 -24.73 -31.82 9.30
CA TRP A 106 -23.68 -31.89 8.27
C TRP A 106 -23.88 -30.87 7.14
N ASN A 107 -25.12 -30.59 6.75
CA ASN A 107 -25.41 -29.56 5.76
C ASN A 107 -25.13 -28.15 6.31
N THR A 108 -25.45 -27.89 7.58
CA THR A 108 -25.07 -26.64 8.26
C THR A 108 -23.55 -26.47 8.29
N LEU A 109 -22.83 -27.52 8.70
CA LEU A 109 -21.36 -27.50 8.72
C LEU A 109 -20.76 -27.24 7.33
N LYS A 110 -21.34 -27.84 6.28
CA LYS A 110 -20.93 -27.59 4.89
C LYS A 110 -21.04 -26.10 4.54
N VAL A 111 -22.18 -25.46 4.83
CA VAL A 111 -22.36 -24.02 4.58
C VAL A 111 -21.34 -23.19 5.38
N GLN A 112 -21.15 -23.49 6.67
CA GLN A 112 -20.20 -22.77 7.53
C GLN A 112 -18.76 -22.86 7.03
N VAL A 113 -18.30 -24.04 6.60
CA VAL A 113 -16.93 -24.24 6.10
C VAL A 113 -16.67 -23.42 4.82
N PHE A 114 -17.58 -23.46 3.86
CA PHE A 114 -17.45 -22.67 2.62
C PHE A 114 -17.56 -21.16 2.91
N THR A 115 -18.48 -20.77 3.81
CA THR A 115 -18.62 -19.37 4.26
C THR A 115 -17.33 -18.87 4.89
N ARG A 116 -16.75 -19.64 5.81
CA ARG A 116 -15.49 -19.28 6.48
C ARG A 116 -14.35 -19.16 5.48
N ALA A 117 -14.21 -20.08 4.53
CA ALA A 117 -13.19 -20.02 3.49
C ALA A 117 -13.33 -18.74 2.64
N GLY A 118 -14.55 -18.41 2.21
CA GLY A 118 -14.84 -17.17 1.49
C GLY A 118 -14.51 -15.92 2.32
N CYS A 119 -14.95 -15.88 3.59
CA CYS A 119 -14.65 -14.76 4.50
C CYS A 119 -13.15 -14.57 4.70
N VAL A 120 -12.37 -15.63 4.86
CA VAL A 120 -10.90 -15.55 5.01
C VAL A 120 -10.27 -14.91 3.78
N ILE A 121 -10.62 -15.38 2.57
CA ILE A 121 -10.07 -14.86 1.31
C ILE A 121 -10.38 -13.37 1.17
N TYR A 122 -11.66 -13.00 1.22
CA TYR A 122 -12.08 -11.61 1.01
C TYR A 122 -11.53 -10.70 2.11
N SER A 123 -11.62 -11.11 3.38
CA SER A 123 -11.21 -10.24 4.47
C SER A 123 -9.72 -9.97 4.50
N LEU A 124 -8.89 -10.97 4.21
CA LEU A 124 -7.44 -10.78 4.16
C LEU A 124 -7.05 -9.83 3.03
N VAL A 125 -7.64 -9.98 1.84
CA VAL A 125 -7.39 -9.08 0.71
C VAL A 125 -7.84 -7.65 1.04
N MET A 126 -9.04 -7.49 1.61
CA MET A 126 -9.56 -6.19 2.03
C MET A 126 -8.65 -5.53 3.08
N LEU A 127 -8.17 -6.28 4.08
CA LEU A 127 -7.24 -5.78 5.10
C LEU A 127 -5.92 -5.32 4.47
N VAL A 128 -5.33 -6.12 3.58
CA VAL A 128 -4.07 -5.80 2.89
C VAL A 128 -4.22 -4.52 2.07
N LEU A 129 -5.27 -4.42 1.26
CA LEU A 129 -5.54 -3.23 0.45
C LEU A 129 -5.73 -1.99 1.33
N THR A 130 -6.56 -2.10 2.37
CA THR A 130 -6.82 -1.00 3.32
C THR A 130 -5.53 -0.48 3.94
N LEU A 131 -4.70 -1.37 4.50
CA LEU A 131 -3.46 -0.99 5.16
C LEU A 131 -2.45 -0.40 4.17
N LYS A 132 -2.35 -0.96 2.96
CA LYS A 132 -1.50 -0.41 1.90
C LYS A 132 -1.93 1.00 1.53
N VAL A 133 -3.22 1.26 1.34
CA VAL A 133 -3.72 2.60 1.03
C VAL A 133 -3.48 3.55 2.21
N GLN A 134 -3.86 3.16 3.43
CA GLN A 134 -3.73 3.99 4.62
C GLN A 134 -2.26 4.39 4.89
N LEU A 135 -1.34 3.43 4.90
CA LEU A 135 0.07 3.69 5.21
C LEU A 135 0.79 4.44 4.10
N ASN A 136 0.44 4.24 2.82
CA ASN A 136 1.01 5.03 1.74
C ASN A 136 0.50 6.48 1.73
N ILE A 137 -0.77 6.72 2.09
CA ILE A 137 -1.29 8.09 2.25
C ILE A 137 -0.54 8.81 3.37
N VAL A 138 -0.50 8.23 4.58
CA VAL A 138 0.25 8.78 5.72
C VAL A 138 1.72 9.01 5.35
N GLY A 139 2.33 7.99 4.73
CA GLY A 139 3.71 8.03 4.28
C GLY A 139 3.99 9.14 3.27
N GLY A 140 3.03 9.44 2.37
CA GLY A 140 3.13 10.54 1.41
C GLY A 140 3.17 11.91 2.08
N TYR A 141 2.30 12.14 3.08
CA TYR A 141 2.34 13.36 3.88
C TYR A 141 3.66 13.51 4.64
N LEU A 142 4.10 12.46 5.33
CA LEU A 142 5.36 12.46 6.08
C LEU A 142 6.62 12.61 5.20
N TYR A 143 6.56 12.16 3.94
CA TYR A 143 7.66 12.36 2.99
C TYR A 143 7.84 13.84 2.61
N LYS A 144 6.71 14.53 2.43
CA LYS A 144 6.68 15.96 2.07
C LYS A 144 7.05 16.83 3.26
N ASP A 145 6.49 16.54 4.42
CA ASP A 145 6.75 17.22 5.67
C ASP A 145 6.55 16.25 6.85
N PRO A 146 7.62 15.88 7.58
CA PRO A 146 7.55 14.99 8.73
C PRO A 146 6.64 15.48 9.87
N THR A 147 6.32 16.76 9.92
CA THR A 147 5.48 17.38 10.96
C THR A 147 4.01 17.54 10.54
N SER A 148 3.69 17.23 9.28
CA SER A 148 2.36 17.45 8.70
C SER A 148 1.25 16.60 9.32
N VAL A 149 1.58 15.44 9.89
CA VAL A 149 0.62 14.54 10.53
C VAL A 149 1.13 14.19 11.93
N PRO A 150 0.59 14.80 12.99
CA PRO A 150 1.02 14.48 14.35
C PRO A 150 0.61 13.05 14.75
N ALA A 151 1.30 12.48 15.74
CA ALA A 151 1.24 11.06 16.05
C ALA A 151 -0.17 10.58 16.46
N ASP A 152 -0.91 11.42 17.18
CA ASP A 152 -2.32 11.19 17.57
C ASP A 152 -3.23 11.08 16.34
N MET A 153 -3.01 11.92 15.33
CA MET A 153 -3.76 11.87 14.06
C MET A 153 -3.40 10.63 13.25
N GLN A 154 -2.12 10.22 13.24
CA GLN A 154 -1.69 8.98 12.59
C GLN A 154 -2.39 7.77 13.23
N GLU A 155 -2.36 7.67 14.56
CA GLU A 155 -3.00 6.59 15.31
C GLU A 155 -4.52 6.56 15.06
N LYS A 156 -5.18 7.72 15.15
CA LYS A 156 -6.61 7.85 14.87
C LYS A 156 -6.96 7.39 13.46
N TYR A 157 -6.18 7.76 12.45
CA TYR A 157 -6.42 7.36 11.07
C TYR A 157 -6.18 5.86 10.85
N LEU A 158 -5.08 5.32 11.37
CA LEU A 158 -4.78 3.88 11.27
C LEU A 158 -5.79 3.03 12.05
N SER A 159 -6.36 3.55 13.13
CA SER A 159 -7.40 2.86 13.92
C SER A 159 -8.70 2.61 13.14
N LEU A 160 -8.91 3.27 11.99
CA LEU A 160 -10.11 3.07 11.17
C LEU A 160 -10.25 1.61 10.71
N CYS A 161 -9.13 0.90 10.50
CA CYS A 161 -9.17 -0.51 10.15
C CYS A 161 -9.77 -1.40 11.26
N GLN A 162 -9.82 -0.94 12.51
CA GLN A 162 -10.43 -1.69 13.61
C GLN A 162 -11.94 -1.86 13.43
N HIS A 163 -12.62 -0.93 12.76
CA HIS A 163 -14.03 -1.10 12.46
C HIS A 163 -14.27 -2.29 11.53
N PHE A 164 -13.39 -2.51 10.55
CA PHE A 164 -13.43 -3.69 9.71
C PHE A 164 -13.34 -4.97 10.54
N LEU A 165 -12.35 -5.05 11.44
CA LEU A 165 -12.12 -6.21 12.30
C LEU A 165 -13.30 -6.51 13.24
N ASN A 166 -13.96 -5.47 13.76
CA ASN A 166 -15.02 -5.63 14.77
C ASN A 166 -16.43 -5.76 14.19
N THR A 167 -16.72 -5.12 13.05
CA THR A 167 -18.09 -5.02 12.52
C THR A 167 -18.16 -5.37 11.03
N GLY A 168 -17.15 -4.98 10.26
CA GLY A 168 -17.07 -5.28 8.83
C GLY A 168 -17.06 -6.79 8.54
N VAL A 169 -16.29 -7.56 9.30
CA VAL A 169 -16.23 -9.04 9.20
C VAL A 169 -17.60 -9.67 9.42
N ALA A 170 -18.35 -9.23 10.44
CA ALA A 170 -19.69 -9.74 10.72
C ALA A 170 -20.68 -9.44 9.59
N ARG A 171 -20.59 -8.25 8.99
CA ARG A 171 -21.40 -7.89 7.82
C ARG A 171 -21.04 -8.77 6.62
N LEU A 172 -19.75 -8.96 6.36
CA LEU A 172 -19.26 -9.80 5.26
C LEU A 172 -19.70 -11.25 5.44
N ALA A 173 -19.60 -11.79 6.65
CA ALA A 173 -20.02 -13.15 6.97
C ALA A 173 -21.50 -13.40 6.65
N LYS A 174 -22.39 -12.45 6.98
CA LYS A 174 -23.82 -12.57 6.65
C LYS A 174 -24.09 -12.62 5.14
N VAL A 175 -23.41 -11.76 4.37
CA VAL A 175 -23.55 -11.74 2.90
C VAL A 175 -22.97 -13.01 2.30
N MET A 176 -21.79 -13.43 2.78
CA MET A 176 -21.10 -14.64 2.33
C MET A 176 -21.94 -15.89 2.61
N GLU A 177 -22.49 -16.02 3.82
CA GLU A 177 -23.33 -17.15 4.21
C GLU A 177 -24.57 -17.26 3.33
N PHE A 178 -25.23 -16.12 3.07
CA PHE A 178 -26.39 -16.06 2.19
C PHE A 178 -26.09 -16.53 0.77
N GLU A 179 -24.98 -16.09 0.17
CA GLU A 179 -24.60 -16.49 -1.18
C GLU A 179 -24.08 -17.94 -1.25
N VAL A 180 -23.25 -18.35 -0.28
CA VAL A 180 -22.74 -19.72 -0.19
C VAL A 180 -23.89 -20.71 -0.04
N ASN A 181 -24.87 -20.43 0.82
CA ASN A 181 -26.00 -21.32 1.05
C ASN A 181 -26.75 -21.63 -0.25
N LYS A 182 -27.03 -20.62 -1.09
CA LYS A 182 -27.70 -20.83 -2.39
C LYS A 182 -26.94 -21.78 -3.32
N LEU A 183 -25.60 -21.76 -3.26
CA LEU A 183 -24.73 -22.53 -4.14
C LEU A 183 -24.51 -23.96 -3.65
N VAL A 184 -24.24 -24.14 -2.36
CA VAL A 184 -23.82 -25.44 -1.82
C VAL A 184 -24.96 -26.27 -1.23
N GLN A 185 -26.13 -25.67 -0.95
CA GLN A 185 -27.27 -26.38 -0.37
C GLN A 185 -27.70 -27.61 -1.19
N LYS A 186 -27.69 -27.48 -2.52
CA LYS A 186 -28.12 -28.56 -3.44
C LYS A 186 -27.08 -29.66 -3.66
N ILE A 187 -25.85 -29.48 -3.17
CA ILE A 187 -24.77 -30.45 -3.35
C ILE A 187 -24.90 -31.56 -2.30
N ASP A 188 -25.08 -32.80 -2.74
CA ASP A 188 -25.12 -33.97 -1.84
C ASP A 188 -23.78 -34.12 -1.10
N LEU A 189 -23.86 -34.42 0.21
CA LEU A 189 -22.73 -34.72 1.08
C LEU A 189 -21.92 -35.94 0.61
N LYS A 190 -22.55 -36.87 -0.13
CA LYS A 190 -21.88 -38.07 -0.67
C LYS A 190 -21.22 -37.84 -2.02
N LYS A 191 -21.45 -36.69 -2.67
CA LYS A 191 -20.85 -36.40 -3.98
C LYS A 191 -19.32 -36.30 -3.80
N MET A 192 -18.57 -37.13 -4.53
CA MET A 192 -17.12 -36.95 -4.63
C MET A 192 -16.83 -35.69 -5.46
N MET A 193 -16.08 -34.76 -4.87
CA MET A 193 -15.75 -33.47 -5.46
C MET A 193 -14.31 -33.49 -5.98
N LYS A 194 -14.12 -33.03 -7.22
CA LYS A 194 -12.79 -32.76 -7.79
C LYS A 194 -12.41 -31.30 -7.58
N LEU A 195 -11.14 -30.97 -7.80
CA LEU A 195 -10.66 -29.58 -7.74
C LEU A 195 -11.48 -28.65 -8.65
N SER A 196 -11.81 -29.10 -9.86
CA SER A 196 -12.65 -28.35 -10.81
C SER A 196 -14.05 -28.04 -10.26
N ASP A 197 -14.63 -28.91 -9.42
CA ASP A 197 -15.90 -28.62 -8.77
C ASP A 197 -15.75 -27.49 -7.74
N PHE A 198 -14.65 -27.46 -6.98
CA PHE A 198 -14.37 -26.38 -6.03
C PHE A 198 -14.12 -25.04 -6.75
N GLU A 199 -13.34 -25.05 -7.82
CA GLU A 199 -13.11 -23.87 -8.66
C GLU A 199 -14.44 -23.32 -9.19
N ALA A 200 -15.31 -24.19 -9.72
CA ALA A 200 -16.63 -23.78 -10.21
C ALA A 200 -17.51 -23.17 -9.10
N ILE A 201 -17.46 -23.70 -7.88
CA ILE A 201 -18.18 -23.14 -6.72
C ILE A 201 -17.67 -21.74 -6.42
N PHE A 202 -16.35 -21.54 -6.30
CA PHE A 202 -15.78 -20.24 -5.96
C PHE A 202 -15.96 -19.20 -7.09
N TRP A 203 -15.90 -19.64 -8.36
CA TRP A 203 -16.25 -18.79 -9.50
C TRP A 203 -17.72 -18.35 -9.47
N SER A 204 -18.62 -19.27 -9.16
CA SER A 204 -20.06 -18.97 -9.02
C SER A 204 -20.32 -18.06 -7.83
N LEU A 205 -19.60 -18.27 -6.72
CA LEU A 205 -19.66 -17.42 -5.53
C LEU A 205 -19.21 -16.00 -5.85
N GLN A 206 -18.08 -15.84 -6.53
CA GLN A 206 -17.60 -14.53 -6.97
C GLN A 206 -18.66 -13.84 -7.86
N SER A 207 -19.20 -14.55 -8.85
CA SER A 207 -20.23 -14.00 -9.73
C SER A 207 -21.51 -13.61 -8.98
N SER A 208 -21.92 -14.40 -7.97
CA SER A 208 -23.09 -14.10 -7.14
C SER A 208 -22.86 -12.91 -6.22
N LEU A 209 -21.66 -12.80 -5.63
CA LEU A 209 -21.24 -11.65 -4.83
C LEU A 209 -21.16 -10.38 -5.69
N ASP A 210 -20.72 -10.50 -6.94
CA ASP A 210 -20.63 -9.37 -7.87
C ASP A 210 -21.99 -8.78 -8.21
N ALA A 211 -23.00 -9.63 -8.36
CA ALA A 211 -24.39 -9.22 -8.57
C ALA A 211 -25.12 -8.75 -7.30
N ASN A 212 -24.54 -8.99 -6.11
CA ASN A 212 -25.18 -8.63 -4.84
C ASN A 212 -25.06 -7.12 -4.57
N ALA A 213 -26.16 -6.49 -4.14
CA ALA A 213 -26.18 -5.06 -3.80
C ALA A 213 -25.17 -4.69 -2.68
N ALA A 214 -24.83 -5.63 -1.80
CA ALA A 214 -23.84 -5.47 -0.74
C ALA A 214 -22.44 -5.97 -1.15
N ASN A 215 -22.11 -6.01 -2.44
CA ASN A 215 -20.82 -6.49 -2.96
C ASN A 215 -19.63 -5.91 -2.15
N PRO A 216 -18.78 -6.76 -1.53
CA PRO A 216 -17.69 -6.31 -0.67
C PRO A 216 -16.52 -5.64 -1.39
N VAL A 217 -16.38 -5.85 -2.70
CA VAL A 217 -15.37 -5.21 -3.54
C VAL A 217 -15.80 -3.77 -3.87
N ASN A 218 -17.00 -3.60 -4.43
CA ASN A 218 -17.48 -2.28 -4.84
C ASN A 218 -17.90 -1.41 -3.64
N HIS A 219 -18.33 -2.02 -2.55
CA HIS A 219 -18.74 -1.33 -1.32
C HIS A 219 -17.71 -1.49 -0.20
N LEU A 220 -16.44 -1.74 -0.54
CA LEU A 220 -15.32 -1.91 0.40
C LEU A 220 -15.35 -0.86 1.53
N ARG A 221 -15.63 0.40 1.18
CA ARG A 221 -15.77 1.51 2.13
C ARG A 221 -16.75 1.23 3.27
N GLU A 222 -17.87 0.57 3.00
CA GLU A 222 -18.94 0.35 3.97
C GLU A 222 -18.65 -0.82 4.92
N TYR A 223 -17.64 -1.61 4.59
CA TYR A 223 -17.08 -2.63 5.46
C TYR A 223 -15.94 -2.07 6.31
N ILE A 224 -15.18 -1.09 5.80
CA ILE A 224 -14.03 -0.50 6.49
C ILE A 224 -14.43 0.66 7.41
N PHE A 225 -15.32 1.55 6.98
CA PHE A 225 -15.61 2.81 7.67
C PHE A 225 -17.01 2.80 8.28
N LYS A 226 -17.09 3.27 9.53
CA LYS A 226 -18.33 3.34 10.31
C LYS A 226 -19.26 4.47 9.83
N ASN A 227 -18.69 5.62 9.49
CA ASN A 227 -19.40 6.85 9.15
C ASN A 227 -18.80 7.46 7.87
N ASP A 228 -19.57 8.31 7.20
CA ASP A 228 -19.03 9.19 6.16
C ASP A 228 -17.94 10.12 6.74
N PRO A 229 -16.95 10.52 5.92
CA PRO A 229 -15.84 11.35 6.39
C PRO A 229 -16.35 12.64 7.05
N PRO A 230 -15.67 13.11 8.11
CA PRO A 230 -15.94 14.42 8.66
C PRO A 230 -15.81 15.49 7.56
N ASN A 231 -16.77 16.42 7.51
CA ASN A 231 -16.84 17.46 6.49
C ASN A 231 -16.04 18.70 6.94
N SER A 232 -14.79 18.49 7.36
CA SER A 232 -13.88 19.55 7.81
C SER A 232 -12.64 19.64 6.91
N ASP A 233 -12.06 20.84 6.76
CA ASP A 233 -10.87 21.09 5.92
C ASP A 233 -9.55 20.64 6.58
N ASP A 234 -9.60 19.79 7.60
CA ASP A 234 -8.41 19.32 8.30
C ASP A 234 -7.69 18.18 7.55
N VAL A 235 -6.38 18.06 7.80
CA VAL A 235 -5.51 17.05 7.16
C VAL A 235 -6.08 15.63 7.33
N TYR A 236 -6.67 15.33 8.48
CA TYR A 236 -7.32 14.05 8.76
C TYR A 236 -8.50 13.77 7.81
N SER A 237 -9.43 14.71 7.65
CA SER A 237 -10.58 14.53 6.76
C SER A 237 -10.15 14.38 5.31
N ASN A 238 -9.17 15.18 4.88
CA ASN A 238 -8.57 15.02 3.55
C ASN A 238 -7.99 13.60 3.35
N MET A 239 -7.31 13.04 4.34
CA MET A 239 -6.80 11.67 4.25
C MET A 239 -7.93 10.65 4.11
N VAL A 240 -8.99 10.75 4.91
CA VAL A 240 -10.16 9.83 4.84
C VAL A 240 -10.89 9.99 3.51
N ILE A 241 -11.05 11.21 3.01
CA ILE A 241 -11.65 11.50 1.71
C ILE A 241 -10.81 10.89 0.59
N ILE A 242 -9.49 11.03 0.62
CA ILE A 242 -8.60 10.41 -0.37
C ILE A 242 -8.74 8.89 -0.32
N THR A 243 -8.83 8.28 0.88
CA THR A 243 -9.07 6.82 0.99
C THR A 243 -10.37 6.37 0.34
N LYS A 244 -11.39 7.24 0.27
CA LYS A 244 -12.68 6.91 -0.35
C LYS A 244 -12.59 6.81 -1.89
N TYR A 245 -11.66 7.53 -2.51
CA TYR A 245 -11.54 7.60 -3.97
C TYR A 245 -10.52 6.63 -4.57
N VAL A 246 -9.83 5.86 -3.73
CA VAL A 246 -8.87 4.81 -4.12
C VAL A 246 -9.53 3.45 -4.03
#